data_AF-A0A6M2DZ99-F1
#
_entry.id   AF-A0A6M2DZ99-F1
#
_cell.length_a   1.000
_cell.length_b   1.000
_cell.length_c   1.000
_cell.angle_alpha   90.00
_cell.angle_beta   90.00
_cell.angle_gamma   90.00
#
_symmetry.space_group_name_H-M   'P 1'
#
loop_
_entity.id
_entity.type
_entity.pdbx_description
1 polymer ?
#
loop_
_entity_poly.entity_id
_entity_poly.type
_entity_poly.pdbx_seq_one_letter_code
_entity_poly.pdbx_strand_id
1 'polypeptide(L)'
;MLRRPGVALAKLLGVTGALFTVGLLPWIDNYAHLFGFLFGFLLSYALMPFVSLGRNYDRRKKIALIWTCLVAAGTLFAVLVVLFYVIPVHDCEICGYFNCLPLTKDMCASQNINFMRDEPVV
;
A
#
# COMPACT_ATOMS: atom_id res chain seq x y z
N MET A 1 -2.95 -14.42 -26.30
CA MET A 1 -2.63 -15.22 -25.10
C MET A 1 -1.14 -15.07 -24.82
N LEU A 2 -0.73 -14.62 -23.63
CA LEU A 2 0.69 -14.44 -23.29
C LEU A 2 1.41 -15.79 -23.34
N ARG A 3 2.47 -15.89 -24.15
CA ARG A 3 3.23 -17.13 -24.38
C ARG A 3 4.02 -17.59 -23.15
N ARG A 4 4.33 -16.66 -22.23
CA ARG A 4 4.96 -16.92 -20.91
C ARG A 4 4.39 -15.95 -19.85
N PRO A 5 3.21 -16.25 -19.28
CA PRO A 5 2.56 -15.34 -18.33
C PRO A 5 3.40 -15.12 -17.07
N GLY A 6 4.15 -16.14 -16.61
CA GLY A 6 5.03 -16.01 -15.45
C GLY A 6 6.18 -15.02 -15.66
N VAL A 7 6.76 -14.94 -16.87
CA VAL A 7 7.84 -13.98 -17.16
C VAL A 7 7.31 -12.55 -17.22
N ALA A 8 6.11 -12.36 -17.79
CA ALA A 8 5.48 -11.04 -17.81
C ALA A 8 5.10 -10.57 -16.39
N LEU A 9 4.57 -11.48 -15.56
CA LEU A 9 4.29 -11.20 -14.16
C LEU A 9 5.57 -10.87 -13.38
N ALA A 10 6.63 -11.66 -13.54
CA ALA A 10 7.92 -11.39 -12.90
C ALA A 10 8.50 -10.03 -13.32
N LYS A 11 8.34 -9.64 -14.59
CA LYS A 11 8.78 -8.32 -15.07
C LYS A 11 7.99 -7.19 -14.42
N LEU A 12 6.66 -7.32 -14.32
CA LEU A 12 5.81 -6.35 -13.64
C LEU A 12 6.15 -6.25 -12.15
N LEU A 13 6.26 -7.38 -11.45
CA LEU A 13 6.65 -7.43 -10.05
C LEU A 13 8.04 -6.84 -9.81
N GLY A 14 9.00 -7.09 -10.70
CA GLY A 14 10.33 -6.50 -10.62
C GLY A 14 10.31 -4.98 -10.77
N VAL A 15 9.54 -4.44 -11.72
CA VAL A 15 9.36 -2.99 -11.90
C VAL A 15 8.68 -2.38 -10.68
N THR A 16 7.57 -2.97 -10.20
CA THR A 16 6.87 -2.52 -8.99
C THR A 16 7.79 -2.55 -7.78
N GLY A 17 8.56 -3.63 -7.59
CA GLY A 17 9.52 -3.75 -6.50
C GLY A 17 10.58 -2.64 -6.55
N ALA A 18 11.15 -2.37 -7.72
CA ALA A 18 12.13 -1.29 -7.90
C ALA A 18 11.54 0.10 -7.57
N LEU A 19 10.28 0.35 -7.95
CA LEU A 19 9.55 1.57 -7.60
C LEU A 19 9.36 1.70 -6.08
N PHE A 20 9.06 0.59 -5.39
CA PHE A 20 9.02 0.57 -3.92
C PHE A 20 10.38 0.84 -3.29
N THR A 21 11.48 0.32 -3.85
CA THR A 21 12.82 0.61 -3.31
C THR A 21 13.20 2.09 -3.44
N VAL A 22 12.80 2.72 -4.54
CA VAL A 22 12.91 4.19 -4.70
C VAL A 22 12.03 4.91 -3.70
N GLY A 23 10.95 4.31 -3.23
CA GLY A 23 10.10 4.88 -2.20
C GLY A 23 10.73 4.92 -0.80
N LEU A 24 11.88 4.28 -0.54
CA LEU A 24 12.62 4.44 0.73
C LEU A 24 13.44 5.75 0.80
N LEU A 25 13.39 6.59 -0.25
CA LEU A 25 13.99 7.91 -0.24
C LEU A 25 13.18 8.90 0.61
N PRO A 26 13.82 9.97 1.13
CA PRO A 26 13.12 11.00 1.89
C PRO A 26 11.96 11.60 1.08
N TRP A 27 10.88 11.98 1.76
CA TRP A 27 9.63 12.54 1.22
C TRP A 27 8.70 11.56 0.51
N ILE A 28 9.10 10.31 0.30
CA ILE A 28 8.23 9.31 -0.30
C ILE A 28 7.66 8.41 0.79
N ASP A 29 6.33 8.31 0.84
CA ASP A 29 5.61 7.48 1.81
C ASP A 29 5.33 6.11 1.21
N ASN A 30 6.03 5.09 1.69
CA ASN A 30 5.83 3.71 1.26
C ASN A 30 4.53 3.12 1.79
N TYR A 31 4.01 3.62 2.93
CA TYR A 31 2.69 3.23 3.42
C TYR A 31 1.62 3.57 2.37
N ALA A 32 1.55 4.82 1.90
CA ALA A 32 0.61 5.22 0.85
C ALA A 32 0.78 4.40 -0.44
N HIS A 33 2.01 4.13 -0.88
CA HIS A 33 2.23 3.35 -2.10
C HIS A 33 1.78 1.88 -1.94
N LEU A 34 2.14 1.22 -0.84
CA LEU A 34 1.85 -0.18 -0.61
C LEU A 34 0.35 -0.39 -0.43
N PHE A 35 -0.25 0.37 0.47
CA PHE A 35 -1.65 0.23 0.81
C PHE A 35 -2.56 0.78 -0.30
N GLY A 36 -2.14 1.82 -1.03
CA GLY A 36 -2.79 2.28 -2.24
C GLY A 36 -2.78 1.23 -3.36
N PHE A 37 -1.66 0.54 -3.57
CA PHE A 37 -1.57 -0.56 -4.53
C PHE A 37 -2.51 -1.73 -4.16
N LEU A 38 -2.48 -2.17 -2.88
CA LEU A 38 -3.38 -3.20 -2.36
C LEU A 38 -4.86 -2.84 -2.53
N PHE A 39 -5.23 -1.61 -2.16
CA PHE A 39 -6.58 -1.11 -2.29
C PHE A 39 -7.03 -1.07 -3.76
N GLY A 40 -6.21 -0.50 -4.64
CA GLY A 40 -6.48 -0.45 -6.07
C GLY A 40 -6.58 -1.83 -6.71
N PHE A 41 -5.78 -2.80 -6.25
CA PHE A 41 -5.83 -4.18 -6.71
C PHE A 41 -7.14 -4.89 -6.31
N LEU A 42 -7.57 -4.73 -5.05
CA LEU A 42 -8.86 -5.25 -4.58
C LEU A 42 -10.03 -4.65 -5.37
N LEU A 43 -10.01 -3.33 -5.58
CA LEU A 43 -11.05 -2.64 -6.32
C LEU A 43 -11.07 -3.06 -7.80
N SER A 44 -9.90 -3.29 -8.40
CA SER A 44 -9.79 -3.81 -9.77
C SER A 44 -10.50 -5.16 -9.93
N TYR A 45 -10.37 -6.06 -8.94
CA TYR A 45 -11.08 -7.35 -8.92
C TYR A 45 -12.59 -7.19 -8.69
N ALA A 46 -13.02 -6.22 -7.90
CA ALA A 46 -14.43 -5.96 -7.65
C ALA A 46 -15.16 -5.35 -8.87
N LEU A 47 -14.49 -4.42 -9.57
CA LEU A 47 -15.09 -3.66 -10.67
C LEU A 47 -14.97 -4.37 -12.03
N MET A 48 -13.95 -5.20 -12.27
CA MET A 48 -13.78 -5.84 -13.57
C MET A 48 -14.82 -6.95 -13.80
N PRO A 49 -15.69 -6.83 -14.83
CA PRO A 49 -16.74 -7.81 -15.08
C PRO A 49 -16.22 -9.11 -15.71
N PHE A 50 -14.97 -9.15 -16.19
CA PHE A 50 -14.43 -10.27 -16.97
C PHE A 50 -13.62 -11.28 -16.14
N VAL A 51 -13.35 -10.98 -14.86
CA VAL A 51 -12.53 -11.84 -14.00
C VAL A 51 -13.42 -12.90 -13.34
N SER A 52 -13.52 -14.08 -13.95
CA SER A 52 -14.15 -15.25 -13.35
C SER A 52 -13.10 -16.29 -12.96
N LEU A 53 -12.92 -16.52 -11.66
CA LEU A 53 -12.11 -17.61 -11.12
C LEU A 53 -12.88 -18.94 -11.24
N GLY A 54 -12.90 -19.52 -12.44
CA GLY A 54 -13.53 -20.83 -12.65
C GLY A 54 -13.80 -21.13 -14.12
N ARG A 55 -13.82 -22.42 -14.46
CA ARG A 55 -14.13 -22.92 -15.81
C ARG A 55 -15.60 -22.71 -16.20
N ASN A 56 -16.49 -22.65 -15.21
CA ASN A 56 -17.92 -22.42 -15.38
C ASN A 56 -18.34 -21.09 -14.75
N TYR A 57 -19.09 -20.28 -15.50
CA TYR A 57 -19.63 -19.01 -15.04
C TYR A 57 -20.73 -19.24 -14.01
N ASP A 58 -20.44 -18.94 -12.74
CA ASP A 58 -21.39 -19.04 -11.64
C ASP A 58 -21.65 -17.64 -11.06
N ARG A 59 -22.88 -17.14 -11.27
CA ARG A 59 -23.27 -15.78 -10.86
C ARG A 59 -23.12 -15.58 -9.36
N ARG A 60 -23.37 -16.61 -8.55
CA ARG A 60 -23.26 -16.51 -7.08
C ARG A 60 -21.81 -16.34 -6.65
N LYS A 61 -20.87 -17.08 -7.27
CA LYS A 61 -19.44 -16.98 -6.98
C LYS A 61 -18.86 -15.62 -7.39
N LYS A 62 -19.31 -15.08 -8.52
CA LYS A 62 -18.91 -13.73 -8.95
C LYS A 62 -19.40 -12.66 -7.98
N ILE A 63 -20.68 -12.71 -7.58
CA ILE A 63 -21.24 -11.78 -6.59
C ILE A 63 -20.49 -11.91 -5.26
N ALA A 64 -20.23 -13.14 -4.80
CA ALA A 64 -19.45 -13.37 -3.58
C ALA A 64 -18.04 -12.78 -3.67
N LEU A 65 -17.35 -12.94 -4.80
CA LEU A 65 -16.03 -12.35 -5.02
C LEU A 65 -16.07 -10.82 -4.94
N ILE A 66 -17.04 -10.17 -5.59
CA ILE A 66 -17.19 -8.72 -5.58
C ILE A 66 -17.42 -8.23 -4.14
N TRP A 67 -18.35 -8.86 -3.41
CA TRP A 67 -18.62 -8.51 -2.01
C TRP A 67 -17.39 -8.71 -1.13
N THR A 68 -16.68 -9.84 -1.27
CA THR A 68 -15.44 -10.09 -0.53
C THR A 68 -14.40 -9.01 -0.80
N CYS A 69 -14.19 -8.63 -2.07
CA CYS A 69 -13.24 -7.56 -2.42
C CYS A 69 -13.66 -6.19 -1.88
N LEU A 70 -14.95 -5.84 -1.94
CA LEU A 70 -15.46 -4.57 -1.41
C LEU A 70 -15.35 -4.50 0.12
N VAL A 71 -15.71 -5.58 0.82
CA VAL A 71 -15.55 -5.67 2.28
C VAL A 71 -14.08 -5.61 2.67
N ALA A 72 -13.20 -6.33 1.96
CA ALA A 72 -11.76 -6.26 2.18
C ALA A 72 -11.20 -4.85 1.94
N ALA A 73 -11.62 -4.15 0.88
CA ALA A 73 -11.20 -2.79 0.60
C ALA A 73 -11.71 -1.79 1.66
N GLY A 74 -12.97 -1.92 2.08
CA GLY A 74 -13.55 -1.08 3.12
C GLY A 74 -12.91 -1.30 4.50
N THR A 75 -12.64 -2.55 4.87
CA THR A 75 -11.92 -2.87 6.11
C THR A 75 -10.49 -2.36 6.08
N LEU A 76 -9.77 -2.53 4.96
CA LEU A 76 -8.44 -1.97 4.77
C LEU A 76 -8.45 -0.44 4.95
N PHE A 77 -9.40 0.25 4.32
CA PHE A 77 -9.55 1.70 4.45
C PHE A 77 -9.80 2.12 5.90
N ALA A 78 -10.72 1.46 6.60
CA ALA A 78 -11.01 1.75 8.00
C ALA A 78 -9.78 1.54 8.91
N VAL A 79 -9.04 0.44 8.72
CA VAL A 79 -7.81 0.15 9.45
C VAL A 79 -6.76 1.24 9.23
N LEU A 80 -6.58 1.69 7.98
CA LEU A 80 -5.64 2.78 7.67
C LEU A 80 -6.06 4.08 8.33
N VAL A 81 -7.35 4.43 8.31
CA VAL A 81 -7.85 5.62 9.01
C VAL A 81 -7.55 5.53 10.51
N VAL A 82 -7.80 4.40 11.15
CA VAL A 82 -7.48 4.21 12.58
C VAL A 82 -5.98 4.32 12.84
N LEU A 83 -5.15 3.67 12.02
CA LEU A 83 -3.69 3.72 12.16
C LEU A 83 -3.12 5.13 11.95
N PHE A 84 -3.64 5.91 11.01
CA PHE A 84 -3.05 7.24 10.74
C PHE A 84 -3.66 8.36 11.57
N TYR A 85 -4.93 8.27 11.96
CA TYR A 85 -5.63 9.35 12.67
C TYR A 85 -5.88 9.10 14.16
N VAL A 86 -5.89 7.84 14.61
CA VAL A 86 -6.20 7.49 16.02
C VAL A 86 -4.96 6.99 16.75
N ILE A 87 -4.13 6.16 16.12
CA ILE A 87 -2.94 5.54 16.73
C ILE A 87 -1.72 5.88 15.86
N PRO A 88 -1.15 7.09 15.96
CA PRO A 88 -0.11 7.57 15.05
C PRO A 88 1.06 6.59 14.97
N VAL A 89 1.11 5.80 13.90
CA VAL A 89 2.14 4.77 13.65
C VAL A 89 3.55 5.38 13.49
N HIS A 90 3.63 6.71 13.35
CA HIS A 90 4.86 7.49 13.29
C HIS A 90 5.64 7.49 14.61
N ASP A 91 5.02 7.17 15.74
CA ASP A 91 5.68 7.13 17.06
C ASP A 91 6.54 5.87 17.28
N CYS A 92 6.52 4.91 16.33
CA CYS A 92 7.36 3.71 16.39
C CYS A 92 8.59 3.86 15.49
N GLU A 93 9.80 3.85 16.07
CA GLU A 93 11.08 3.96 15.34
C GLU A 93 11.22 2.90 14.23
N ILE A 94 10.73 1.68 14.47
CA ILE A 94 10.82 0.58 13.50
C ILE A 94 9.82 0.76 12.34
N CYS A 95 8.67 1.39 12.60
CA CYS A 95 7.69 1.72 11.57
C CYS A 95 8.19 2.84 10.64
N GLY A 96 9.02 3.76 11.16
CA GLY A 96 9.67 4.80 10.36
C GLY A 96 10.61 4.25 9.27
N TYR A 97 11.28 3.12 9.52
CA TYR A 97 12.16 2.48 8.53
C TYR A 97 11.45 1.98 7.29
N PHE A 98 10.15 1.69 7.38
CA PHE A 98 9.36 1.33 6.21
C PHE A 98 9.21 2.51 5.25
N ASN A 99 9.18 3.75 5.76
CA ASN A 99 9.13 4.96 4.94
C ASN A 99 10.50 5.48 4.53
N CYS A 100 11.46 5.49 5.44
CA CYS A 100 12.78 6.05 5.16
C CYS A 100 13.87 5.22 5.82
N LEU A 101 14.77 4.68 5.01
CA LEU A 101 15.92 3.93 5.52
C LEU A 101 17.06 4.92 5.85
N PRO A 102 17.57 4.98 7.10
CA PRO A 102 18.63 5.90 7.49
C PRO A 102 19.99 5.41 6.96
N LEU A 103 20.22 5.59 5.65
CA LEU A 103 21.50 5.28 5.00
C LEU A 103 22.61 6.25 5.44
N THR A 104 22.24 7.47 5.83
CA THR A 104 23.13 8.50 6.39
C THR A 104 22.38 9.25 7.51
N LYS A 105 23.13 9.77 8.50
CA LYS A 105 22.61 10.35 9.76
C LYS A 105 21.51 11.43 9.59
N ASP A 106 21.52 12.15 8.47
CA ASP A 106 20.62 13.30 8.24
C ASP A 106 19.52 13.05 7.19
N MET A 107 19.51 11.90 6.51
CA MET A 107 18.62 11.68 5.36
C MET A 107 17.13 11.58 5.75
N CYS A 108 16.83 10.98 6.91
CA CYS A 108 15.46 10.80 7.40
C CYS A 108 15.07 11.78 8.51
N ALA A 109 16.00 12.63 8.99
CA ALA A 109 15.80 13.51 10.14
C ALA A 109 14.82 14.67 9.88
N SER A 110 14.66 15.09 8.62
CA SER A 110 13.81 16.24 8.25
C SER A 110 12.34 15.89 8.00
N GLN A 111 11.90 14.68 8.35
CA GLN A 111 10.53 14.18 8.15
C GLN A 111 9.66 14.24 9.41
N ASN A 112 10.24 14.58 10.57
CA ASN A 112 9.54 14.67 11.85
C ASN A 112 8.75 15.99 11.95
N ILE A 113 7.57 16.06 11.32
CA ILE A 113 6.59 17.13 11.54
C ILE A 113 6.01 16.99 12.96
N ASN A 114 6.72 17.53 13.95
CA ASN A 114 6.15 17.77 15.28
C ASN A 114 5.08 18.86 15.16
N PHE A 115 3.81 18.50 15.38
CA PHE A 115 2.73 19.48 15.52
C PHE A 115 2.73 20.17 16.89
N MET A 116 3.62 19.75 17.79
CA MET A 116 3.92 20.49 19.02
C MET A 116 4.78 21.69 18.65
N ARG A 117 4.24 22.89 18.85
CA ARG A 117 4.94 24.16 18.67
C ARG A 117 6.22 24.12 19.50
N ASP A 118 7.37 24.04 18.85
CA ASP A 118 8.66 24.14 19.53
C ASP A 118 8.64 25.40 20.40
N GLU A 119 8.76 25.22 21.72
CA GLU A 119 9.01 26.35 22.61
C GLU A 119 10.37 26.95 22.25
N PRO A 120 10.48 28.28 22.18
CA PRO A 120 11.71 28.93 21.75
C PRO A 120 12.86 28.53 22.67
N VAL A 121 13.90 27.95 22.08
CA VAL A 121 15.18 27.72 22.75
C VAL A 121 15.73 29.09 23.15
N VAL A 122 15.79 29.33 24.47
CA VAL A 122 16.41 30.51 25.08
C VAL A 122 17.93 30.42 24.97
#